data_AF-A0A2V9X1I3-F1
#
_entry.id   AF-A0A2V9X1I3-F1
#
_cell.length_a   1.000
_cell.length_b   1.000
_cell.length_c   1.000
_cell.angle_alpha   90.00
_cell.angle_beta   90.00
_cell.angle_gamma   90.00
#
_symmetry.space_group_name_H-M   'P 1'
#
loop_
_entity.id
_entity.type
_entity.pdbx_description
1 polymer ?
#
loop_
_entity_poly.entity_id
_entity_poly.type
_entity_poly.pdbx_seq_one_letter_code
_entity_poly.pdbx_strand_id
1 'polypeptide(L)' 'MARRPDREKAEILSEKDLKELRYNLAHLSVTAVRDFYEQAYQDCRLVYNRLPSPREMQTLVQAWKQLRKWR' A
#
# COMPACT_ATOMS: atom_id res chain seq x y z
N MET A 1 4.18 1.28 31.61
CA MET A 1 3.97 0.95 30.19
C MET A 1 4.35 2.16 29.36
N ALA A 2 5.45 2.11 28.62
CA ALA A 2 5.88 3.24 27.79
C ALA A 2 4.87 3.44 26.64
N ARG A 3 4.22 4.60 26.58
CA ARG A 3 3.39 4.97 25.44
C ARG A 3 4.29 5.14 24.21
N ARG A 4 4.13 4.27 23.22
CA ARG A 4 4.76 4.43 21.90
C ARG A 4 4.20 5.71 21.27
N PRO A 5 5.03 6.65 20.79
CA PRO A 5 4.54 7.90 20.25
C PRO A 5 3.61 7.64 19.06
N ASP A 6 2.56 8.47 18.91
CA ASP A 6 1.49 8.45 17.89
C ASP A 6 1.93 8.40 16.41
N ARG A 7 3.23 8.20 16.13
CA ARG A 7 3.79 8.01 14.78
C ARG A 7 3.12 6.87 14.01
N GLU A 8 2.69 5.80 14.70
CA GLU A 8 1.98 4.69 14.06
C GLU A 8 0.69 5.13 13.35
N LYS A 9 -0.03 6.14 13.87
CA LYS A 9 -1.29 6.59 13.24
C LYS A 9 -1.07 7.41 11.97
N ALA A 10 0.02 8.17 11.89
CA ALA A 10 0.35 8.95 10.69
C ALA A 10 0.79 8.07 9.51
N GLU A 11 1.26 6.86 9.81
CA GLU A 11 1.75 5.89 8.82
C GLU A 11 0.71 4.83 8.44
N ILE A 12 -0.51 4.86 8.98
CA ILE A 12 -1.60 3.94 8.60
C ILE A 12 -2.58 4.71 7.71
N LEU A 13 -2.95 4.12 6.57
CA LEU A 13 -4.01 4.68 5.72
C LEU A 13 -5.34 4.70 6.48
N SER A 14 -6.00 5.85 6.50
CA SER A 14 -7.35 5.95 7.03
C SER A 14 -8.35 5.18 6.15
N GLU A 15 -9.55 4.92 6.66
CA GLU A 15 -10.60 4.29 5.86
C GLU A 15 -10.94 5.09 4.60
N LYS A 16 -10.90 6.43 4.71
CA LYS A 16 -11.09 7.33 3.57
C LYS A 16 -9.99 7.15 2.53
N ASP A 17 -8.73 7.13 2.96
CA ASP A 17 -7.59 6.95 2.05
C ASP A 17 -7.63 5.57 1.37
N LEU A 18 -8.03 4.53 2.10
CA LEU A 18 -8.21 3.19 1.54
C LEU A 18 -9.33 3.14 0.49
N LYS A 19 -10.44 3.86 0.73
CA LYS A 19 -11.56 3.94 -0.22
C LYS A 19 -11.14 4.66 -1.49
N GLU A 20 -10.44 5.78 -1.36
CA GLU A 20 -9.89 6.53 -2.51
C GLU A 20 -8.85 5.71 -3.27
N LEU A 21 -7.91 5.05 -2.58
CA LEU A 21 -6.91 4.20 -3.21
C LEU A 21 -7.57 3.07 -4.01
N ARG A 22 -8.56 2.38 -3.45
CA ARG A 22 -9.31 1.33 -4.15
C ARG A 22 -10.09 1.87 -5.34
N TYR A 23 -10.70 3.04 -5.21
CA TYR A 23 -11.40 3.71 -6.30
C TYR A 23 -10.44 4.02 -7.44
N ASN A 24 -9.29 4.64 -7.16
CA ASN A 24 -8.28 4.99 -8.16
C ASN A 24 -7.76 3.75 -8.88
N LEU A 25 -7.36 2.71 -8.14
CA LEU A 25 -6.88 1.44 -8.70
C LEU A 25 -7.91 0.75 -9.60
N ALA A 26 -9.20 0.90 -9.32
CA ALA A 26 -10.26 0.29 -10.13
C ALA A 26 -10.45 0.97 -11.49
N HIS A 27 -10.03 2.23 -11.64
CA HIS A 27 -10.13 2.98 -12.91
C HIS A 27 -8.86 2.87 -13.76
N LEU A 28 -7.79 2.28 -13.23
CA LEU A 28 -6.57 2.03 -13.96
C LEU A 28 -6.69 0.81 -14.89
N SER A 29 -5.93 0.82 -15.98
CA SER A 29 -5.75 -0.36 -16.82
C SER A 29 -4.98 -1.46 -16.07
N VAL A 30 -5.10 -2.70 -16.53
CA VAL A 30 -4.40 -3.85 -15.94
C VAL A 30 -2.89 -3.65 -15.90
N THR A 31 -2.31 -3.07 -16.96
CA THR A 31 -0.88 -2.74 -17.04
C THR A 31 -0.50 -1.68 -16.01
N ALA A 32 -1.27 -0.60 -15.90
CA ALA A 32 -1.00 0.46 -14.93
C ALA A 32 -1.06 -0.04 -13.47
N VAL A 33 -1.98 -0.95 -13.14
CA VAL A 33 -2.00 -1.56 -11.79
C VAL A 33 -0.81 -2.51 -11.57
N ARG A 34 -0.31 -3.19 -12.61
CA ARG A 34 0.92 -4.00 -12.50
C ARG A 34 2.13 -3.13 -12.22
N ASP A 35 2.28 -2.02 -12.94
CA ASP A 35 3.37 -1.07 -12.74
C ASP A 35 3.29 -0.46 -11.32
N PHE A 36 2.08 -0.10 -10.89
CA PHE A 36 1.84 0.39 -9.52
C PHE A 36 2.20 -0.67 -8.46
N TYR A 37 1.84 -1.93 -8.68
CA TYR A 37 2.20 -3.02 -7.78
C TYR A 37 3.71 -3.23 -7.70
N GLU A 38 4.42 -3.19 -8.83
CA GLU A 38 5.88 -3.31 -8.87
C GLU A 38 6.54 -2.18 -8.08
N GLN A 39 6.09 -0.93 -8.26
CA GLN A 39 6.60 0.20 -7.49
C GLN A 39 6.36 0.00 -5.98
N ALA A 40 5.14 -0.34 -5.58
CA ALA A 40 4.81 -0.59 -4.17
C ALA A 40 5.62 -1.77 -3.60
N TYR A 41 5.95 -2.77 -4.41
CA TYR A 41 6.80 -3.88 -4.03
C TYR A 41 8.25 -3.44 -3.80
N GLN A 42 8.79 -2.58 -4.66
CA GLN A 42 10.13 -1.99 -4.47
C GLN A 42 10.18 -1.13 -3.20
N ASP A 43 9.13 -0.36 -2.91
CA ASP A 43 9.03 0.43 -1.68
C ASP A 43 8.98 -0.48 -0.43
N CYS A 44 8.39 -1.68 -0.55
CA CYS A 44 8.34 -2.67 0.52
C CYS A 44 9.60 -3.54 0.63
N ARG A 45 10.55 -3.40 -0.29
CA ARG A 45 11.76 -4.22 -0.31
C ARG A 45 12.64 -3.86 0.88
N LEU A 46 13.10 -4.87 1.61
CA LEU A 46 13.98 -4.74 2.77
C LEU A 46 15.41 -4.38 2.35
N VAL A 47 15.60 -3.21 1.77
CA VAL A 47 16.94 -2.68 1.44
C VAL A 47 17.49 -1.98 2.69
N TYR A 48 18.70 -2.33 3.11
CA TYR A 48 19.40 -1.73 4.26
C TYR A 48 18.66 -1.80 5.61
N ASN A 49 17.98 -2.93 5.90
CA ASN A 49 17.23 -3.14 7.16
C ASN A 49 16.09 -2.14 7.43
N ARG A 50 15.66 -1.37 6.43
CA ARG A 50 14.48 -0.52 6.58
C ARG A 50 13.23 -1.38 6.45
N LEU A 51 12.46 -1.47 7.54
CA LEU A 51 11.14 -2.08 7.51
C LEU A 51 10.18 -1.12 6.77
N PRO A 52 9.29 -1.65 5.91
CA PRO A 52 8.27 -0.83 5.30
C PRO A 52 7.28 -0.33 6.35
N SER A 53 6.80 0.89 6.12
CA SER A 53 5.72 1.48 6.90
C SER A 53 4.41 0.71 6.68
N PRO A 54 3.48 0.76 7.65
CA PRO A 54 2.15 0.20 7.48
C PRO A 54 1.43 0.66 6.21
N ARG A 55 1.59 1.93 5.82
CA ARG A 55 1.01 2.51 4.61
C ARG A 55 1.54 1.88 3.33
N GLU A 56 2.86 1.67 3.22
CA GLU A 56 3.48 1.00 2.07
C GLU A 56 2.93 -0.43 1.94
N MET A 57 2.90 -1.16 3.06
CA MET A 57 2.31 -2.50 3.12
C MET A 57 0.83 -2.53 2.71
N GLN A 58 0.02 -1.61 3.24
CA GLN A 58 -1.39 -1.50 2.88
C GLN A 58 -1.57 -1.19 1.39
N THR A 59 -0.75 -0.30 0.84
CA THR A 59 -0.77 0.08 -0.57
C THR A 59 -0.47 -1.12 -1.47
N LEU A 60 0.59 -1.85 -1.17
CA LEU A 60 0.97 -3.09 -1.86
C LEU A 60 -0.18 -4.11 -1.86
N VAL A 61 -0.81 -4.33 -0.70
CA VAL A 61 -1.92 -5.29 -0.57
C VAL A 61 -3.15 -4.85 -1.37
N GLN A 62 -3.49 -3.55 -1.42
CA GLN A 62 -4.62 -3.09 -2.22
C GLN A 62 -4.38 -3.28 -3.72
N ALA A 63 -3.17 -2.97 -4.20
CA ALA A 63 -2.79 -3.19 -5.59
C ALA A 63 -2.87 -4.68 -5.96
N TRP A 64 -2.32 -5.56 -5.12
CA TRP A 64 -2.41 -7.00 -5.30
C TRP A 64 -3.85 -7.52 -5.33
N LYS A 65 -4.71 -7.04 -4.42
CA LYS A 65 -6.14 -7.39 -4.41
C LYS A 65 -6.83 -6.99 -5.71
N GLN A 66 -6.48 -5.83 -6.27
CA GLN A 66 -7.05 -5.39 -7.54
C GLN A 66 -6.56 -6.28 -8.69
N LEU A 67 -5.26 -6.60 -8.77
CA LEU A 67 -4.73 -7.54 -9.77
C LEU A 67 -5.40 -8.91 -9.71
N ARG A 68 -5.66 -9.41 -8.50
CA ARG A 68 -6.30 -10.72 -8.31
C ARG A 68 -7.73 -10.78 -8.83
N LYS A 69 -8.45 -9.65 -8.96
CA LYS A 69 -9.80 -9.64 -9.55
C LYS A 69 -9.82 -9.87 -11.06
N TRP A 70 -8.69 -9.64 -11.73
CA TRP A 70 -8.55 -9.82 -13.19
C TRP A 70 -7.90 -11.15 -13.56
N ARG A 71 -7.75 -12.07 -12.59
CA ARG A 71 -7.21 -13.40 -12.77
C ARG A 71 -8.30 -14.43 -12.51
#